data_AF-A0A7R9TIY6-F1
#
_entry.id   AF-A0A7R9TIY6-F1
#
_cell.length_a   1.000
_cell.length_b   1.000
_cell.length_c   1.000
_cell.angle_alpha   90.00
_cell.angle_beta   90.00
_cell.angle_gamma   90.00
#
_symmetry.space_group_name_H-M   'P 1'
#
loop_
_entity.id
_entity.type
_entity.pdbx_description
1 polymer ?
#
loop_
_entity_poly.entity_id
_entity_poly.type
_entity_poly.pdbx_seq_one_letter_code
_entity_poly.pdbx_strand_id
1 'polypeptide(L)'
;MDRSCGVPHVVIFRYTCPENAMRSIRRSGSQLIRSINYIPTQAVSAEPLVLGQNFTVTLTAYNRGNIDARSVDIIDAKYDPNVFTILNGASSIMSEFDVVEPGENATFSFELVATRLGVYTLTPAVVTYRASDGEQKTRGTSNDVENLWCVTEMDKSFERVFRIGAYLTLGLARNAEEWKKGAKITTGVLSLLTVNYVLLLLKQFRKEWERRRAIVSLTKSD
;
A
#
# COMPACT_ATOMS: atom_id res chain seq x y z
N MET A 1 30.91 43.86 -49.01
CA MET A 1 32.21 43.21 -48.82
C MET A 1 33.08 44.22 -48.09
N ASP A 2 33.79 43.97 -47.00
CA ASP A 2 34.42 42.73 -46.58
C ASP A 2 34.70 42.76 -45.07
N ARG A 3 34.90 41.60 -44.47
CA ARG A 3 35.15 41.39 -43.04
C ARG A 3 36.59 41.74 -42.68
N SER A 4 36.80 42.32 -41.50
CA SER A 4 38.09 42.16 -40.80
C SER A 4 37.85 42.00 -39.30
N CYS A 5 38.10 40.78 -38.85
CA CYS A 5 38.05 40.31 -37.48
C CYS A 5 39.17 40.97 -36.63
N GLY A 6 38.79 41.60 -35.51
CA GLY A 6 39.71 41.96 -34.44
C GLY A 6 39.82 40.82 -33.43
N VAL A 7 41.02 40.31 -33.25
CA VAL A 7 41.39 39.19 -32.35
C VAL A 7 41.13 39.57 -30.89
N PRO A 8 40.44 38.76 -30.07
CA PRO A 8 40.40 39.00 -28.63
C PRO A 8 41.74 38.60 -28.00
N HIS A 9 42.37 39.54 -27.31
CA HIS A 9 43.56 39.28 -26.51
C HIS A 9 43.23 38.29 -25.38
N VAL A 10 43.76 37.07 -25.48
CA VAL A 10 43.70 36.07 -24.40
C VAL A 10 44.80 36.40 -23.39
N VAL A 11 44.41 36.88 -22.22
CA VAL A 11 45.32 37.01 -21.07
C VAL A 11 45.50 35.61 -20.47
N ILE A 12 46.65 35.00 -20.70
CA ILE A 12 47.03 33.71 -20.10
C ILE A 12 47.62 33.99 -18.72
N PHE A 13 46.85 33.75 -17.67
CA PHE A 13 47.39 33.68 -16.31
C PHE A 13 48.21 32.39 -16.18
N ARG A 14 49.55 32.51 -16.27
CA ARG A 14 50.45 31.43 -15.89
C ARG A 14 50.59 31.41 -14.37
N TYR A 15 49.83 30.54 -13.72
CA TYR A 15 50.09 30.21 -12.32
C TYR A 15 51.31 29.28 -12.28
N THR A 16 52.47 29.82 -11.92
CA THR A 16 53.61 29.01 -11.48
C THR A 16 53.27 28.43 -10.11
N CYS A 17 52.77 27.18 -10.11
CA CYS A 17 52.56 26.45 -8.87
C CYS A 17 53.93 26.18 -8.22
N PRO A 18 54.20 26.67 -7.00
CA PRO A 18 55.45 26.38 -6.33
C PRO A 18 55.52 24.87 -6.05
N GLU A 19 56.67 24.26 -6.33
CA GLU A 19 56.93 22.81 -6.21
C GLU A 19 56.57 22.22 -4.83
N ASN A 20 56.52 23.09 -3.82
CA ASN A 20 56.11 22.77 -2.45
C ASN A 20 54.61 22.44 -2.31
N ALA A 21 53.74 22.95 -3.19
CA ALA A 21 52.31 22.62 -3.22
C ALA A 21 52.05 21.22 -3.80
N MET A 22 52.97 20.70 -4.63
CA MET A 22 52.84 19.36 -5.19
C MET A 22 53.25 18.27 -4.18
N ARG A 23 54.11 18.60 -3.21
CA ARG A 23 54.48 17.69 -2.11
C ARG A 23 53.40 17.53 -1.04
N SER A 24 52.57 18.55 -0.79
CA SER A 24 51.44 18.42 0.15
C SER A 24 50.31 17.58 -0.45
N ILE A 25 50.09 17.66 -1.76
CA ILE A 25 49.07 16.85 -2.46
C ILE A 25 49.51 15.38 -2.56
N ARG A 26 50.79 15.08 -2.75
CA ARG A 26 51.29 13.68 -2.76
C ARG A 26 51.18 12.98 -1.40
N ARG A 27 51.24 13.71 -0.28
CA ARG A 27 50.93 13.13 1.05
C ARG A 27 49.43 12.96 1.29
N SER A 28 48.60 13.66 0.51
CA SER A 28 47.14 13.53 0.48
C SER A 28 46.65 12.62 -0.65
N GLY A 29 47.48 11.69 -1.14
CA GLY A 29 47.14 10.76 -2.22
C GLY A 29 46.62 9.40 -1.77
N SER A 30 46.41 9.19 -0.47
CA SER A 30 45.94 7.93 0.12
C SER A 30 45.09 8.14 1.38
N GLN A 31 44.33 9.24 1.45
CA GLN A 31 43.12 9.22 2.25
C GLN A 31 42.01 8.80 1.31
N LEU A 32 41.62 7.52 1.38
CA LEU A 32 40.30 7.11 0.89
C LEU A 32 39.32 8.16 1.42
N ILE A 33 38.56 8.81 0.54
CA ILE A 33 37.54 9.78 0.95
C ILE A 33 36.58 9.01 1.83
N ARG A 34 36.74 9.23 3.14
CA ARG A 34 35.98 8.62 4.20
C ARG A 34 34.67 9.40 4.23
N SER A 35 33.61 8.75 3.75
CA SER A 35 32.26 9.32 3.73
C SER A 35 31.26 8.29 4.24
N ILE A 36 30.22 8.78 4.91
CA ILE A 36 29.02 8.01 5.24
C ILE A 36 27.91 8.53 4.35
N ASN A 37 27.17 7.62 3.74
CA ASN A 37 26.04 7.95 2.89
C ASN A 37 24.88 7.03 3.24
N TYR A 38 23.91 7.56 3.98
CA TYR A 38 22.71 6.81 4.32
C TYR A 38 21.61 7.04 3.30
N ILE A 39 21.03 5.94 2.83
CA ILE A 39 19.79 5.96 2.06
C ILE A 39 18.68 5.38 2.92
N PRO A 40 17.89 6.23 3.58
CA PRO A 40 16.67 5.80 4.24
C PRO A 40 15.57 5.51 3.21
N THR A 41 14.87 4.41 3.38
CA THR A 41 13.74 3.97 2.54
C THR A 41 12.59 3.54 3.43
N GLN A 42 11.38 3.93 3.07
CA GLN A 42 10.15 3.61 3.79
C GLN A 42 9.22 2.79 2.89
N ALA A 43 8.70 1.70 3.44
CA ALA A 43 7.78 0.79 2.76
C ALA A 43 6.61 0.40 3.68
N VAL A 44 5.45 0.15 3.07
CA VAL A 44 4.22 -0.25 3.77
C VAL A 44 3.86 -1.67 3.35
N SER A 45 3.50 -2.52 4.32
CA SER A 45 3.23 -3.94 4.06
C SER A 45 1.88 -4.22 3.38
N ALA A 46 0.94 -3.27 3.40
CA ALA A 46 -0.42 -3.49 2.89
C ALA A 46 -0.96 -2.26 2.15
N GLU A 47 -1.39 -2.46 0.91
CA GLU A 47 -2.12 -1.48 0.11
C GLU A 47 -3.27 -2.22 -0.61
N PRO A 48 -4.56 -1.82 -0.42
CA PRO A 48 -5.05 -0.77 0.47
C PRO A 48 -4.89 -1.06 1.96
N LEU A 49 -4.92 0.01 2.77
CA LEU A 49 -5.10 -0.10 4.22
C LEU A 49 -6.54 -0.52 4.53
N VAL A 50 -6.74 -1.33 5.57
CA VAL A 50 -8.08 -1.74 6.00
C VAL A 50 -8.36 -1.15 7.36
N LEU A 51 -9.53 -0.50 7.50
CA LEU A 51 -9.98 0.09 8.75
C LEU A 51 -9.94 -0.95 9.88
N GLY A 52 -9.27 -0.61 10.97
CA GLY A 52 -9.16 -1.45 12.16
C GLY A 52 -8.20 -2.64 12.04
N GLN A 53 -7.60 -2.88 10.87
CA GLN A 53 -6.53 -3.88 10.73
C GLN A 53 -5.15 -3.24 10.97
N ASN A 54 -4.24 -4.04 11.51
CA ASN A 54 -2.85 -3.63 11.64
C ASN A 54 -2.13 -3.71 10.29
N PHE A 55 -1.22 -2.78 10.08
CA PHE A 55 -0.29 -2.81 8.97
C PHE A 55 1.10 -2.42 9.47
N THR A 56 2.12 -3.02 8.84
CA THR A 56 3.51 -2.80 9.22
C THR A 56 4.14 -1.76 8.31
N VAL A 57 4.77 -0.76 8.91
CA VAL A 57 5.67 0.17 8.22
C VAL A 57 7.09 -0.29 8.47
N THR A 58 7.88 -0.40 7.40
CA THR A 58 9.29 -0.81 7.47
C THR A 58 10.18 0.32 6.99
N LEU A 59 11.11 0.70 7.84
CA LEU A 59 12.16 1.68 7.60
C LEU A 59 13.49 0.95 7.44
N THR A 60 14.16 1.19 6.32
CA THR A 60 15.48 0.62 6.04
C THR A 60 16.46 1.75 5.82
N ALA A 61 17.54 1.77 6.59
CA ALA A 61 18.64 2.71 6.43
C ALA A 61 19.88 1.96 5.97
N TYR A 62 20.32 2.20 4.73
CA TYR A 62 21.49 1.55 4.14
C TYR A 62 22.74 2.43 4.24
N ASN A 63 23.81 1.91 4.84
CA ASN A 63 25.11 2.60 4.87
C ASN A 63 25.89 2.34 3.57
N ARG A 64 25.84 3.28 2.62
CA ARG A 64 26.66 3.29 1.39
C ARG A 64 28.07 3.87 1.58
N GLY A 65 28.41 4.26 2.80
CA GLY A 65 29.70 4.82 3.13
C GLY A 65 30.83 3.78 3.11
N ASN A 66 32.04 4.28 3.35
CA ASN A 66 33.23 3.45 3.57
C ASN A 66 33.71 3.50 5.04
N ILE A 67 32.81 3.93 5.95
CA ILE A 67 33.06 4.04 7.39
C ILE A 67 31.83 3.53 8.14
N ASP A 68 32.07 2.91 9.29
CA ASP A 68 31.05 2.56 10.27
C ASP A 68 30.32 3.81 10.76
N ALA A 69 29.00 3.72 10.76
CA ALA A 69 28.16 4.72 11.39
C ALA A 69 27.86 4.30 12.82
N ARG A 70 27.88 5.26 13.75
CA ARG A 70 27.59 5.05 15.16
C ARG A 70 26.39 5.87 15.60
N SER A 71 25.68 5.38 16.62
CA SER A 71 24.50 6.05 17.19
C SER A 71 23.51 6.45 16.10
N VAL A 72 23.06 5.45 15.33
CA VAL A 72 22.10 5.64 14.25
C VAL A 72 20.70 5.64 14.85
N ASP A 73 20.10 6.81 14.93
CA ASP A 73 18.72 7.01 15.37
C ASP A 73 17.82 7.08 14.14
N ILE A 74 16.91 6.12 13.98
CA ILE A 74 15.87 6.13 12.96
C ILE A 74 14.58 6.57 13.64
N ILE A 75 14.03 7.71 13.23
CA ILE A 75 12.81 8.30 13.80
C ILE A 75 11.80 8.53 12.67
N ASP A 76 10.62 7.91 12.74
CA ASP A 76 9.49 8.36 11.91
C ASP A 76 8.82 9.53 12.62
N ALA A 77 9.09 10.73 12.13
CA ALA A 77 8.87 11.94 12.91
C ALA A 77 7.40 12.39 12.96
N LYS A 78 6.52 11.94 12.06
CA LYS A 78 5.12 12.41 12.03
C LYS A 78 4.15 11.39 11.42
N TYR A 79 3.41 10.72 12.29
CA TYR A 79 2.12 10.13 11.95
C TYR A 79 1.01 11.03 12.50
N ASP A 80 -0.16 11.08 11.84
CA ASP A 80 -1.32 11.76 12.40
C ASP A 80 -1.98 10.86 13.45
N PRO A 81 -1.91 11.20 14.76
CA PRO A 81 -2.48 10.37 15.83
C PRO A 81 -4.01 10.29 15.78
N ASN A 82 -4.68 11.19 15.04
CA ASN A 82 -6.12 11.13 14.85
C ASN A 82 -6.54 10.09 13.81
N VAL A 83 -5.59 9.65 12.98
CA VAL A 83 -5.79 8.72 11.87
C VAL A 83 -5.20 7.36 12.18
N PHE A 84 -3.99 7.33 12.73
CA PHE A 84 -3.24 6.10 13.02
C PHE A 84 -3.02 5.94 14.52
N THR A 85 -3.30 4.75 15.02
CA THR A 85 -2.98 4.36 16.40
C THR A 85 -1.85 3.33 16.40
N ILE A 86 -0.89 3.51 17.30
CA ILE A 86 0.21 2.56 17.48
C ILE A 86 -0.32 1.38 18.30
N LEU A 87 0.00 0.15 17.88
CA LEU A 87 -0.33 -1.05 18.66
C LEU A 87 0.55 -1.15 19.91
N ASN A 88 -0.10 -1.39 21.06
CA ASN A 88 0.55 -1.54 22.37
C ASN A 88 1.72 -2.54 22.30
N GLY A 89 2.95 -2.04 22.35
CA GLY A 89 4.18 -2.82 22.23
C GLY A 89 5.31 -2.08 21.50
N ALA A 90 4.95 -1.22 20.53
CA ALA A 90 5.90 -0.28 19.93
C ALA A 90 5.97 0.99 20.81
N SER A 91 6.75 0.94 21.90
CA SER A 91 6.89 2.09 22.82
C SER A 91 7.55 3.32 22.20
N SER A 92 8.02 3.25 20.94
CA SER A 92 8.64 4.37 20.24
C SER A 92 8.58 4.11 18.73
N ILE A 93 8.32 5.13 17.92
CA ILE A 93 8.60 5.08 16.47
C ILE A 93 10.06 5.50 16.21
N MET A 94 10.90 5.10 17.14
CA MET A 94 12.32 5.41 17.18
C MET A 94 13.06 4.12 17.48
N SER A 95 14.10 3.88 16.71
CA SER A 95 15.06 2.80 16.94
C SER A 95 16.46 3.39 16.95
N GLU A 96 17.25 2.97 17.93
CA GLU A 96 18.66 3.33 18.04
C GLU A 96 19.50 2.08 17.71
N PHE A 97 20.51 2.26 16.86
CA PHE A 97 21.49 1.23 16.53
C PHE A 97 22.88 1.75 16.92
N ASP A 98 23.63 0.93 17.67
CA ASP A 98 24.94 1.33 18.18
C ASP A 98 25.97 1.53 17.06
N VAL A 99 26.05 0.55 16.15
CA VAL A 99 26.99 0.53 15.02
C VAL A 99 26.31 -0.11 13.81
N VAL A 100 26.55 0.45 12.63
CA VAL A 100 26.14 -0.13 11.34
C VAL A 100 27.34 -0.07 10.40
N GLU A 101 27.77 -1.24 9.94
CA GLU A 101 28.98 -1.37 9.12
C GLU A 101 28.77 -0.86 7.68
N PRO A 102 29.86 -0.54 6.95
CA PRO A 102 29.80 -0.24 5.53
C PRO A 102 29.13 -1.38 4.75
N GLY A 103 28.10 -1.06 3.97
CA GLY A 103 27.35 -2.06 3.21
C GLY A 103 26.28 -2.82 4.02
N GLU A 104 26.06 -2.46 5.29
CA GLU A 104 25.00 -3.04 6.12
C GLU A 104 23.70 -2.21 6.10
N ASN A 105 22.58 -2.89 6.32
CA ASN A 105 21.24 -2.30 6.41
C ASN A 105 20.74 -2.34 7.86
N ALA A 106 20.37 -1.19 8.41
CA ALA A 106 19.59 -1.13 9.64
C ALA A 106 18.09 -1.11 9.30
N THR A 107 17.34 -2.10 9.78
CA THR A 107 15.90 -2.23 9.52
C THR A 107 15.09 -2.06 10.80
N PHE A 108 14.08 -1.19 10.78
CA PHE A 108 13.16 -0.98 11.87
C PHE A 108 11.72 -1.09 11.36
N SER A 109 10.89 -1.88 12.04
CA SER A 109 9.50 -2.10 11.67
C SER A 109 8.59 -1.84 12.87
N PHE A 110 7.47 -1.17 12.62
CA PHE A 110 6.45 -0.90 13.64
C PHE A 110 5.04 -1.09 13.06
N GLU A 111 4.10 -1.43 13.94
CA GLU A 111 2.71 -1.71 13.56
C GLU A 111 1.80 -0.53 13.89
N LEU A 112 1.00 -0.13 12.90
CA LEU A 112 -0.01 0.90 13.01
C LEU A 112 -1.39 0.33 12.70
N VAL A 113 -2.43 0.96 13.24
CA VAL A 113 -3.84 0.65 12.94
C VAL A 113 -4.52 1.90 12.39
N ALA A 114 -5.14 1.76 11.22
CA ALA A 114 -5.93 2.84 10.61
C ALA A 114 -7.30 2.93 11.30
N THR A 115 -7.60 4.10 11.88
CA THR A 115 -8.84 4.34 12.65
C THR A 115 -9.88 5.13 11.84
N ARG A 116 -9.46 5.79 10.76
CA ARG A 116 -10.34 6.60 9.90
C ARG A 116 -10.23 6.16 8.43
N LEU A 117 -11.30 6.39 7.69
CA LEU A 117 -11.35 6.23 6.23
C LEU A 117 -10.84 7.50 5.55
N GLY A 118 -10.12 7.33 4.45
CA GLY A 118 -9.56 8.43 3.69
C GLY A 118 -8.36 8.02 2.87
N VAL A 119 -7.75 9.02 2.23
CA VAL A 119 -6.45 8.91 1.58
C VAL A 119 -5.44 9.62 2.47
N TYR A 120 -4.35 8.93 2.78
CA TYR A 120 -3.33 9.39 3.70
C TYR A 120 -1.96 9.40 3.05
N THR A 121 -1.08 10.21 3.62
CA THR A 121 0.34 10.29 3.27
C THR A 121 1.13 10.08 4.55
N LEU A 122 2.18 9.26 4.48
CA LEU A 122 3.16 9.17 5.55
C LEU A 122 4.27 10.17 5.27
N THR A 123 4.66 10.91 6.30
CA THR A 123 5.79 11.83 6.21
C THR A 123 7.10 11.04 6.14
N PRO A 124 8.18 11.64 5.60
CA PRO A 124 9.41 10.91 5.46
C PRO A 124 10.07 10.70 6.83
N ALA A 125 10.55 9.49 7.05
CA ALA A 125 11.36 9.16 8.20
C ALA A 125 12.69 9.91 8.18
N VAL A 126 13.16 10.26 9.37
CA VAL A 126 14.40 10.98 9.59
C VAL A 126 15.40 10.02 10.19
N VAL A 127 16.59 9.94 9.59
CA VAL A 127 17.71 9.19 10.16
C VAL A 127 18.78 10.17 10.58
N THR A 128 19.20 10.11 11.84
CA THR A 128 20.37 10.83 12.33
C THR A 128 21.46 9.84 12.70
N TYR A 129 22.69 10.11 12.27
CA TYR A 129 23.82 9.22 12.52
C TYR A 129 25.08 10.04 12.82
N ARG A 130 26.06 9.41 13.46
CA ARG A 130 27.38 9.99 13.71
C ARG A 130 28.45 9.17 12.99
N ALA A 131 29.45 9.85 12.42
CA ALA A 131 30.60 9.16 11.85
C ALA A 131 31.57 8.69 12.94
N SER A 132 32.23 7.55 12.75
CA SER A 132 33.20 7.06 13.76
C SER A 132 34.42 7.96 13.93
N ASP A 133 34.71 8.83 12.95
CA ASP A 133 35.82 9.78 12.94
C ASP A 133 35.42 11.23 13.27
N GLY A 134 34.12 11.51 13.42
CA GLY A 134 33.59 12.87 13.60
C GLY A 134 32.53 12.98 14.69
N GLU A 135 32.56 14.08 15.45
CA GLU A 135 31.57 14.39 16.49
C GLU A 135 30.20 14.79 15.91
N GLN A 136 30.17 15.29 14.67
CA GLN A 136 29.00 15.92 14.06
C GLN A 136 27.94 14.88 13.67
N LYS A 137 26.70 15.08 14.14
CA LYS A 137 25.55 14.30 13.71
C LYS A 137 25.08 14.78 12.33
N THR A 138 24.97 13.86 11.38
CA THR A 138 24.41 14.11 10.05
C THR A 138 22.98 13.60 10.00
N ARG A 139 22.13 14.29 9.23
CA ARG A 139 20.70 13.98 9.09
C ARG A 139 20.37 13.61 7.64
N GLY A 140 19.61 12.53 7.46
CA GLY A 140 19.01 12.11 6.19
C GLY A 140 17.49 11.96 6.33
N THR A 141 16.78 12.00 5.19
CA THR A 141 15.31 11.84 5.13
C THR A 141 14.93 10.80 4.08
N SER A 142 13.95 9.95 4.37
CA SER A 142 13.45 8.94 3.43
C SER A 142 12.58 9.53 2.33
N ASN A 143 12.12 8.65 1.44
CA ASN A 143 11.00 8.93 0.54
C ASN A 143 9.71 9.15 1.33
N ASP A 144 8.78 9.87 0.69
CA ASP A 144 7.39 9.95 1.09
C ASP A 144 6.64 8.70 0.63
N VAL A 145 5.66 8.25 1.42
CA VAL A 145 4.70 7.22 0.99
C VAL A 145 3.35 7.89 0.83
N GLU A 146 2.97 8.11 -0.43
CA GLU A 146 1.75 8.81 -0.79
C GLU A 146 0.63 7.85 -1.18
N ASN A 147 -0.60 8.38 -1.22
CA ASN A 147 -1.78 7.70 -1.75
C ASN A 147 -2.17 6.40 -1.02
N LEU A 148 -1.99 6.36 0.29
CA LEU A 148 -2.45 5.26 1.12
C LEU A 148 -3.96 5.41 1.36
N TRP A 149 -4.75 4.71 0.55
CA TRP A 149 -6.20 4.70 0.68
C TRP A 149 -6.65 3.62 1.67
N CYS A 150 -7.52 4.02 2.60
CA CYS A 150 -8.09 3.16 3.63
C CYS A 150 -9.51 2.73 3.23
N VAL A 151 -9.72 1.42 3.15
CA VAL A 151 -11.01 0.78 2.84
C VAL A 151 -11.65 0.19 4.08
N THR A 152 -12.95 -0.07 4.00
CA THR A 152 -13.63 -0.83 5.06
C THR A 152 -13.28 -2.32 4.95
N GLU A 153 -13.34 -3.04 6.08
CA GLU A 153 -13.22 -4.50 6.06
C GLU A 153 -14.31 -5.17 5.21
N MET A 154 -15.49 -4.55 5.14
CA MET A 154 -16.59 -5.00 4.31
C MET A 154 -16.21 -4.99 2.83
N ASP A 155 -15.54 -3.95 2.33
CA ASP A 155 -15.15 -3.86 0.91
C ASP A 155 -14.21 -5.01 0.49
N LYS A 156 -13.19 -5.29 1.31
CA LYS A 156 -12.25 -6.40 1.08
C LYS A 156 -12.93 -7.76 1.17
N SER A 157 -13.90 -7.90 2.07
CA SER A 157 -14.69 -9.12 2.22
C SER A 157 -15.61 -9.34 1.02
N PHE A 158 -16.20 -8.26 0.50
CA PHE A 158 -17.09 -8.31 -0.64
C PHE A 158 -16.38 -8.78 -1.91
N GLU A 159 -15.15 -8.35 -2.18
CA GLU A 159 -14.40 -8.87 -3.34
C GLU A 159 -14.22 -10.39 -3.30
N ARG A 160 -13.92 -10.94 -2.12
CA ARG A 160 -13.77 -12.39 -1.95
C ARG A 160 -15.09 -13.12 -2.14
N VAL A 161 -16.17 -12.60 -1.57
CA VAL A 161 -17.53 -13.14 -1.74
C VAL A 161 -17.94 -13.08 -3.20
N PHE A 162 -17.67 -11.99 -3.90
CA PHE A 162 -18.02 -11.86 -5.32
C PHE A 162 -17.21 -12.81 -6.21
N ARG A 163 -15.94 -13.08 -5.90
CA ARG A 163 -15.17 -14.12 -6.61
C ARG A 163 -15.76 -15.51 -6.40
N ILE A 164 -16.04 -15.87 -5.15
CA ILE A 164 -16.67 -17.17 -4.84
C ILE A 164 -18.05 -17.27 -5.50
N GLY A 165 -18.82 -16.20 -5.40
CA GLY A 165 -20.12 -16.05 -6.03
C GLY A 165 -20.05 -16.19 -7.54
N ALA A 166 -19.04 -15.62 -8.19
CA ALA A 166 -18.79 -15.81 -9.60
C ALA A 166 -18.50 -17.28 -9.93
N TYR A 167 -17.72 -18.00 -9.13
CA TYR A 167 -17.51 -19.44 -9.36
C TYR A 167 -18.81 -20.25 -9.20
N LEU A 168 -19.59 -19.99 -8.15
CA LEU A 168 -20.85 -20.69 -7.89
C LEU A 168 -21.92 -20.41 -8.96
N THR A 169 -21.91 -19.21 -9.52
CA THR A 169 -22.86 -18.78 -10.56
C THR A 169 -22.30 -18.94 -11.97
N LEU A 170 -21.18 -19.67 -12.15
CA LEU A 170 -20.52 -19.88 -13.44
C LEU A 170 -20.21 -18.58 -14.19
N GLY A 171 -19.88 -17.52 -13.45
CA GLY A 171 -19.52 -16.20 -13.94
C GLY A 171 -20.69 -15.25 -14.15
N LEU A 172 -21.93 -15.66 -13.85
CA LEU A 172 -23.14 -14.84 -14.06
C LEU A 172 -23.31 -13.71 -13.05
N ALA A 173 -22.67 -13.79 -11.87
CA ALA A 173 -22.78 -12.76 -10.84
C ALA A 173 -21.41 -12.44 -10.24
N ARG A 174 -20.64 -11.59 -10.95
CA ARG A 174 -19.29 -11.14 -10.59
C ARG A 174 -19.28 -9.84 -9.80
N ASN A 175 -20.32 -9.02 -9.93
CA ASN A 175 -20.42 -7.71 -9.30
C ASN A 175 -21.72 -7.57 -8.48
N ALA A 176 -21.74 -6.68 -7.49
CA ALA A 176 -22.95 -6.40 -6.69
C ALA A 176 -24.18 -6.07 -7.55
N GLU A 177 -23.99 -5.36 -8.66
CA GLU A 177 -25.07 -5.01 -9.59
C GLU A 177 -25.58 -6.22 -10.38
N GLU A 178 -24.69 -7.13 -10.79
CA GLU A 178 -25.07 -8.37 -11.46
C GLU A 178 -25.80 -9.31 -10.52
N TRP A 179 -25.42 -9.35 -9.25
CA TRP A 179 -26.19 -10.04 -8.20
C TRP A 179 -27.62 -9.49 -8.09
N LYS A 180 -27.81 -8.17 -8.19
CA LYS A 180 -29.16 -7.56 -8.20
C LYS A 180 -29.94 -7.91 -9.47
N LYS A 181 -29.29 -7.92 -10.65
CA LYS A 181 -29.91 -8.33 -11.92
C LYS A 181 -30.30 -9.80 -11.89
N GLY A 182 -29.41 -10.66 -11.40
CA GLY A 182 -29.64 -12.09 -11.18
C GLY A 182 -30.81 -12.34 -10.24
N ALA A 183 -30.87 -11.63 -9.10
CA ALA A 183 -32.00 -11.72 -8.18
C ALA A 183 -33.34 -11.42 -8.88
N LYS A 184 -33.41 -10.35 -9.69
CA LYS A 184 -34.63 -10.01 -10.46
C LYS A 184 -35.04 -11.12 -11.43
N ILE A 185 -34.08 -11.71 -12.15
CA ILE A 185 -34.33 -12.81 -13.11
C ILE A 185 -34.84 -14.04 -12.36
N THR A 186 -34.17 -14.43 -11.28
CA THR A 186 -34.57 -15.61 -10.48
C THR A 186 -35.97 -15.47 -9.89
N THR A 187 -36.32 -14.29 -9.37
CA THR A 187 -37.68 -13.99 -8.89
C THR A 187 -38.70 -14.09 -10.02
N GLY A 188 -38.38 -13.57 -11.21
CA GLY A 188 -39.21 -13.72 -12.41
C GLY A 188 -39.47 -15.18 -12.77
N VAL A 189 -38.44 -16.01 -12.86
CA VAL A 189 -38.58 -17.45 -13.18
C VAL A 189 -39.37 -18.20 -12.10
N LEU A 190 -39.07 -17.96 -10.83
CA LEU A 190 -39.76 -18.63 -9.72
C LEU A 190 -41.24 -18.24 -9.65
N SER A 191 -41.57 -16.96 -9.90
CA SER A 191 -42.96 -16.51 -9.99
C SER A 191 -43.71 -17.17 -11.15
N LEU A 192 -43.09 -17.31 -12.33
CA LEU A 192 -43.70 -18.01 -13.46
C LEU A 192 -43.93 -19.51 -13.16
N LEU A 193 -42.95 -20.18 -12.54
CA LEU A 193 -43.07 -21.59 -12.16
C LEU A 193 -44.17 -21.81 -11.11
N THR A 194 -44.23 -20.95 -10.09
CA THR A 194 -45.26 -21.03 -9.04
C THR A 194 -46.65 -20.74 -9.60
N VAL A 195 -46.82 -19.75 -10.48
CA VAL A 195 -48.09 -19.48 -11.17
C VAL A 195 -48.50 -20.67 -12.04
N ASN A 196 -47.57 -21.24 -12.83
CA ASN A 196 -47.87 -22.41 -13.66
C ASN A 196 -48.30 -23.62 -12.81
N TYR A 197 -47.60 -23.87 -11.70
CA TYR A 197 -47.95 -24.93 -10.75
C TYR A 197 -49.36 -24.75 -10.17
N VAL A 198 -49.69 -23.53 -9.71
CA VAL A 198 -51.02 -23.20 -9.19
C VAL A 198 -52.11 -23.37 -10.25
N LEU A 199 -51.86 -22.97 -11.50
CA LEU A 199 -52.82 -23.15 -12.61
C LEU A 199 -53.10 -24.63 -12.90
N LEU A 200 -52.08 -25.48 -12.88
CA LEU A 200 -52.25 -26.93 -13.06
C LEU A 200 -53.06 -27.55 -11.91
N LEU A 201 -52.79 -27.12 -10.68
CA LEU A 201 -53.49 -27.57 -9.47
C LEU A 201 -54.97 -27.19 -9.51
N LEU A 202 -55.30 -25.95 -9.90
CA LEU A 202 -56.69 -25.50 -10.08
C LEU A 202 -57.44 -26.29 -11.16
N LYS A 203 -56.77 -26.65 -12.26
CA LYS A 203 -57.36 -27.49 -13.32
C LYS A 203 -57.70 -28.90 -12.80
N GLN A 204 -56.81 -29.49 -11.99
CA GLN A 204 -57.06 -30.78 -11.35
C GLN A 204 -58.25 -30.71 -10.40
N PHE A 205 -58.29 -29.70 -9.52
CA PHE A 205 -59.41 -29.50 -8.60
C PHE A 205 -60.74 -29.29 -9.31
N ARG A 206 -60.78 -28.49 -10.39
CA ARG A 206 -62.01 -28.29 -11.16
C ARG A 206 -62.51 -29.61 -11.75
N LYS A 207 -61.62 -30.44 -12.31
CA LYS A 207 -61.96 -31.75 -12.86
C LYS A 207 -62.49 -32.71 -11.79
N GLU A 208 -61.88 -32.72 -10.61
CA GLU A 208 -62.38 -33.52 -9.48
C GLU A 208 -63.74 -33.03 -8.98
N TRP A 209 -63.94 -31.72 -8.95
CA TRP A 209 -65.19 -31.12 -8.52
C TRP A 209 -66.34 -31.44 -9.49
N GLU A 210 -66.07 -31.43 -10.81
CA GLU A 210 -67.00 -31.92 -11.82
C GLU A 210 -67.34 -33.40 -11.63
N ARG A 211 -66.34 -34.26 -11.36
CA ARG A 211 -66.56 -35.68 -11.06
C ARG A 211 -67.42 -35.90 -9.82
N ARG A 212 -67.15 -35.17 -8.73
CA ARG A 212 -67.96 -35.27 -7.50
C ARG A 212 -69.41 -34.86 -7.74
N ARG A 213 -69.65 -33.80 -8.54
CA ARG A 213 -71.01 -33.40 -8.92
C ARG A 213 -71.73 -34.45 -9.76
N ALA A 214 -71.04 -35.08 -10.71
CA ALA A 214 -71.62 -36.15 -11.53
C ALA A 214 -72.04 -37.38 -10.71
N ILE A 215 -71.23 -37.78 -9.72
CA ILE A 215 -71.59 -38.88 -8.81
C ILE A 215 -72.83 -38.53 -7.98
N VAL A 216 -72.89 -37.32 -7.42
CA VAL A 216 -74.05 -36.86 -6.63
C VAL A 216 -75.34 -36.84 -7.46
N SER A 217 -75.26 -36.49 -8.75
CA SER A 217 -76.43 -36.55 -9.63
C SER A 217 -76.89 -37.98 -9.92
N LEU A 218 -75.98 -38.96 -10.00
CA LEU A 218 -76.33 -40.37 -10.23
C LEU A 218 -76.95 -41.03 -8.98
N THR A 219 -76.48 -40.67 -7.78
CA THR A 219 -77.02 -41.22 -6.52
C THR A 219 -78.41 -40.70 -6.16
N LYS A 220 -78.89 -39.64 -6.82
CA LYS A 220 -80.20 -39.03 -6.52
C LYS A 220 -81.33 -39.58 -7.40
N SER A 221 -80.99 -40.38 -8.42
CA SER A 221 -81.93 -40.94 -9.40
C SER A 221 -82.33 -42.40 -9.14
N ASP A 222 -81.78 -43.03 -8.10
CA ASP A 222 -82.25 -44.31 -7.52
C ASP A 222 -83.20 -44.03 -6.34
#